data_AF-A0A3Q7YND4-F1
#
_entry.id   AF-A0A3Q7YND4-F1
#
_cell.length_a   1.000
_cell.length_b   1.000
_cell.length_c   1.000
_cell.angle_alpha   90.00
_cell.angle_beta   90.00
_cell.angle_gamma   90.00
#
_symmetry.space_group_name_H-M   'P 1'
#
loop_
_entity.id
_entity.type
_entity.pdbx_description
1 polymer ?
#
loop_
_entity_poly.entity_id
_entity_poly.type
_entity_poly.pdbx_seq_one_letter_code
_entity_poly.pdbx_strand_id
1 'polypeptide(L)'
;YLNSQSKKLRRQQQSKSQLPNHISNPIKSSFEDFKGTTRSSDELALLLIQLLTRCVDAEQESQLSVTVHNFALGHLCSSSEQDAPGDNDEIIKFELLQLIAHCVNNFYVLEQQQPNVHDFNSNFGQLLYALTANRRSPLLAHGVLYIMFGTLHNLVDNGVRELNQIDVRNFDDCFEVLQEAAKSTNFSTAIFLHIYKMLLPLTDNLSSQEQHLQSLMESSASTAMPKQQQHPR
;
A
#
# COMPACT_ATOMS: atom_id res chain seq x y z
N TYR A 1 -50.84 -24.07 -27.47
CA TYR A 1 -52.04 -23.72 -26.71
C TYR A 1 -51.67 -23.71 -25.23
N LEU A 2 -51.23 -22.58 -24.66
CA LEU A 2 -52.01 -21.43 -24.14
C LEU A 2 -52.90 -21.77 -22.94
N ASN A 3 -52.61 -21.07 -21.83
CA ASN A 3 -53.47 -20.65 -20.71
C ASN A 3 -54.01 -21.75 -19.78
N SER A 4 -54.26 -21.53 -18.49
CA SER A 4 -54.04 -20.46 -17.51
C SER A 4 -54.72 -20.99 -16.25
N GLN A 5 -54.17 -20.81 -15.06
CA GLN A 5 -54.92 -20.34 -13.88
C GLN A 5 -54.02 -20.23 -12.65
N SER A 6 -53.65 -18.99 -12.35
CA SER A 6 -53.28 -18.52 -11.03
C SER A 6 -54.49 -18.63 -10.10
N LYS A 7 -54.30 -19.10 -8.86
CA LYS A 7 -54.53 -18.32 -7.61
C LYS A 7 -54.50 -19.16 -6.32
N LYS A 8 -53.90 -18.51 -5.32
CA LYS A 8 -54.00 -18.69 -3.85
C LYS A 8 -53.09 -19.76 -3.23
N LEU A 9 -51.84 -19.37 -2.96
CA LEU A 9 -51.13 -19.87 -1.79
C LEU A 9 -51.28 -18.90 -0.61
N ARG A 10 -51.63 -19.52 0.51
CA ARG A 10 -52.04 -19.00 1.81
C ARG A 10 -50.83 -18.35 2.50
N ARG A 11 -50.97 -17.08 2.88
CA ARG A 11 -50.05 -16.35 3.78
C ARG A 11 -49.93 -17.15 5.10
N GLN A 12 -48.84 -17.90 5.25
CA GLN A 12 -48.48 -18.55 6.52
C GLN A 12 -47.82 -17.52 7.44
N GLN A 13 -48.06 -17.72 8.73
CA GLN A 13 -47.84 -16.80 9.83
C GLN A 13 -46.38 -16.34 9.97
N GLN A 14 -46.23 -15.06 10.26
CA GLN A 14 -45.01 -14.47 10.81
C GLN A 14 -44.53 -15.24 12.04
N SER A 15 -43.42 -15.95 11.90
CA SER A 15 -42.56 -16.28 13.03
C SER A 15 -41.96 -14.98 13.55
N LYS A 16 -42.38 -14.56 14.74
CA LYS A 16 -41.75 -13.48 15.52
C LYS A 16 -40.26 -13.81 15.71
N SER A 17 -39.38 -13.17 14.94
CA SER A 17 -37.98 -13.04 15.35
C SER A 17 -37.95 -12.02 16.48
N GLN A 18 -37.80 -12.51 17.71
CA GLN A 18 -37.46 -11.66 18.84
C GLN A 18 -35.99 -11.24 18.67
N LEU A 19 -35.77 -10.11 18.01
CA LEU A 19 -34.56 -9.31 18.21
C LEU A 19 -34.55 -8.87 19.68
N PRO A 20 -33.43 -9.05 20.41
CA PRO A 20 -33.33 -8.53 21.78
C PRO A 20 -33.54 -7.01 21.78
N ASN A 21 -34.56 -6.56 22.52
CA ASN A 21 -34.81 -5.15 22.82
C ASN A 21 -33.65 -4.57 23.65
N HIS A 22 -32.55 -4.19 23.01
CA HIS A 22 -31.47 -3.47 23.67
C HIS A 22 -30.92 -2.32 22.81
N ILE A 23 -31.79 -1.47 22.28
CA ILE A 23 -31.42 -0.09 21.93
C ILE A 23 -32.60 0.83 22.26
N SER A 24 -32.81 1.05 23.54
CA SER A 24 -33.60 2.20 24.01
C SER A 24 -32.79 2.87 25.11
N ASN A 25 -31.56 3.28 24.76
CA ASN A 25 -30.86 4.20 25.62
C ASN A 25 -31.70 5.48 25.67
N PRO A 26 -32.12 5.96 26.85
CA PRO A 26 -32.81 7.23 26.95
C PRO A 26 -31.94 8.31 26.32
N ILE A 27 -32.55 9.25 25.59
CA ILE A 27 -31.85 10.42 25.07
C ILE A 27 -31.21 11.11 26.28
N LYS A 28 -29.88 11.06 26.36
CA LYS A 28 -29.14 11.58 27.49
C LYS A 28 -29.36 13.09 27.58
N SER A 29 -29.86 13.54 28.73
CA SER A 29 -30.29 14.92 28.97
C SER A 29 -29.14 15.88 29.30
N SER A 30 -27.91 15.38 29.41
CA SER A 30 -26.71 16.14 29.75
C SER A 30 -25.61 15.90 28.73
N PHE A 31 -24.92 16.97 28.33
CA PHE A 31 -23.75 16.92 27.46
C PHE A 31 -22.62 16.06 28.06
N GLU A 32 -22.44 16.07 29.38
CA GLU A 32 -21.44 15.24 30.06
C GLU A 32 -21.80 13.75 30.02
N ASP A 33 -23.09 13.42 30.12
CA ASP A 33 -23.53 12.04 29.95
C ASP A 33 -23.34 11.59 28.50
N PHE A 34 -23.65 12.45 27.52
CA PHE A 34 -23.41 12.18 26.10
C PHE A 34 -21.93 11.93 25.82
N LYS A 35 -21.07 12.80 26.35
CA LYS A 35 -19.59 12.68 26.31
C LYS A 35 -19.08 11.37 26.94
N GLY A 36 -19.75 10.88 27.98
CA GLY A 36 -19.47 9.56 28.58
C GLY A 36 -20.00 8.35 27.80
N THR A 37 -20.81 8.55 26.75
CA THR A 37 -21.24 7.49 25.80
C THR A 37 -20.53 7.55 24.46
N THR A 38 -19.96 8.70 24.11
CA THR A 38 -19.18 8.83 22.89
C THR A 38 -17.86 8.10 23.09
N ARG A 39 -17.57 7.17 22.18
CA ARG A 39 -16.24 6.53 22.08
C ARG A 39 -15.16 7.61 22.00
N SER A 40 -13.99 7.33 22.55
CA SER A 40 -12.85 8.24 22.38
C SER A 40 -12.48 8.38 20.89
N SER A 41 -11.77 9.44 20.53
CA SER A 41 -11.22 9.60 19.17
C SER A 41 -10.43 8.36 18.73
N ASP A 42 -9.66 7.79 19.66
CA ASP A 42 -8.79 6.65 19.41
C ASP A 42 -9.61 5.37 19.15
N GLU A 43 -10.65 5.15 19.96
CA GLU A 43 -11.58 4.03 19.76
C GLU A 43 -12.34 4.16 18.43
N LEU A 44 -12.71 5.37 18.02
CA LEU A 44 -13.33 5.63 16.72
C LEU A 44 -12.36 5.37 15.57
N ALA A 45 -11.09 5.76 15.71
CA ALA A 45 -10.05 5.49 14.72
C ALA A 45 -9.84 3.98 14.53
N LEU A 46 -9.73 3.22 15.62
CA LEU A 46 -9.57 1.77 15.56
C LEU A 46 -10.79 1.07 14.93
N LEU A 47 -12.01 1.51 15.28
CA LEU A 47 -13.22 0.99 14.64
C LEU A 47 -13.27 1.30 13.15
N LEU A 48 -12.83 2.51 12.74
CA LEU A 48 -12.77 2.88 11.34
C LEU A 48 -11.77 1.99 10.58
N ILE A 49 -10.57 1.78 11.13
CA ILE A 49 -9.57 0.89 10.51
C ILE A 49 -10.16 -0.51 10.32
N GLN A 50 -10.76 -1.08 11.37
CA GLN A 50 -11.39 -2.40 11.31
C GLN A 50 -12.53 -2.46 10.27
N LEU A 51 -13.37 -1.42 10.19
CA LEU A 51 -14.43 -1.34 9.21
C LEU A 51 -13.86 -1.31 7.78
N LEU A 52 -12.83 -0.49 7.55
CA LEU A 52 -12.17 -0.39 6.24
C LEU A 52 -11.54 -1.73 5.83
N THR A 53 -10.88 -2.46 6.75
CA THR A 53 -10.39 -3.81 6.48
C THR A 53 -11.52 -4.73 5.99
N ARG A 54 -12.68 -4.70 6.66
CA ARG A 54 -13.83 -5.52 6.29
C ARG A 54 -14.47 -5.11 4.97
N CYS A 55 -14.50 -3.81 4.67
CA CYS A 55 -14.97 -3.32 3.38
C CYS A 55 -14.08 -3.82 2.23
N VAL A 56 -12.75 -3.77 2.41
CA VAL A 56 -11.78 -4.29 1.45
C VAL A 56 -12.00 -5.78 1.20
N ASP A 57 -12.22 -6.57 2.26
CA ASP A 57 -12.52 -8.01 2.15
C ASP A 57 -13.84 -8.31 1.41
N ALA A 58 -14.86 -7.48 1.64
CA ALA A 58 -16.23 -7.73 1.18
C ALA A 58 -16.45 -7.34 -0.29
N GLU A 59 -15.94 -6.18 -0.71
CA GLU A 59 -16.20 -5.67 -2.06
C GLU A 59 -15.25 -6.29 -3.10
N GLN A 60 -14.06 -6.73 -2.71
CA GLN A 60 -13.01 -7.25 -3.61
C GLN A 60 -12.73 -6.33 -4.83
N GLU A 61 -13.03 -5.04 -4.71
CA GLU A 61 -12.76 -4.04 -5.73
C GLU A 61 -11.35 -3.46 -5.55
N SER A 62 -10.54 -3.47 -6.62
CA SER A 62 -9.18 -2.93 -6.59
C SER A 62 -9.16 -1.43 -6.24
N GLN A 63 -10.13 -0.66 -6.75
CA GLN A 63 -10.24 0.79 -6.49
C GLN A 63 -10.50 1.12 -5.01
N LEU A 64 -11.29 0.29 -4.31
CA LEU A 64 -11.49 0.44 -2.87
C LEU A 64 -10.18 0.20 -2.13
N SER A 65 -9.45 -0.86 -2.49
CA SER A 65 -8.16 -1.19 -1.88
C SER A 65 -7.15 -0.06 -2.06
N VAL A 66 -7.09 0.57 -3.23
CA VAL A 66 -6.22 1.74 -3.52
C VAL A 66 -6.61 2.93 -2.66
N THR A 67 -7.92 3.23 -2.57
CA THR A 67 -8.42 4.37 -1.78
C THR A 67 -8.10 4.19 -0.30
N VAL A 68 -8.34 2.99 0.25
CA VAL A 68 -8.07 2.65 1.64
C VAL A 68 -6.57 2.64 1.94
N HIS A 69 -5.75 2.15 1.01
CA HIS A 69 -4.29 2.19 1.11
C HIS A 69 -3.77 3.62 1.21
N ASN A 70 -4.20 4.51 0.31
CA ASN A 70 -3.80 5.93 0.32
C ASN A 70 -4.26 6.65 1.60
N PHE A 71 -5.48 6.36 2.07
CA PHE A 71 -5.97 6.86 3.35
C PHE A 71 -5.06 6.43 4.50
N ALA A 72 -4.73 5.14 4.58
CA ALA A 72 -3.96 4.58 5.68
C ALA A 72 -2.51 5.12 5.69
N LEU A 73 -1.87 5.21 4.52
CA LEU A 73 -0.54 5.81 4.37
C LEU A 73 -0.52 7.28 4.79
N GLY A 74 -1.51 8.07 4.37
CA GLY A 74 -1.60 9.49 4.73
C GLY A 74 -1.62 9.71 6.25
N HIS A 75 -2.36 8.88 6.97
CA HIS A 75 -2.43 8.95 8.43
C HIS A 75 -1.20 8.36 9.11
N LEU A 76 -0.61 7.30 8.57
CA LEU A 76 0.66 6.74 9.06
C LEU A 76 1.80 7.77 8.99
N CYS A 77 1.80 8.63 7.97
CA CYS A 77 2.80 9.68 7.80
C CYS A 77 2.48 10.97 8.55
N SER A 78 1.30 11.07 9.17
CA SER A 78 0.94 12.25 9.94
C SER A 78 1.76 12.30 11.25
N SER A 79 2.48 13.40 11.45
CA SER A 79 3.12 13.69 12.73
C SER A 79 2.10 14.42 13.60
N SER A 80 1.79 13.87 14.78
CA SER A 80 1.20 14.69 15.83
C SER A 80 2.29 15.62 16.33
N GLU A 81 2.16 16.94 16.16
CA GLU A 81 3.08 17.92 16.76
C GLU A 81 3.03 17.93 18.29
N GLN A 82 2.10 17.18 18.86
CA GLN A 82 2.02 16.92 20.28
C GLN A 82 2.65 15.56 20.55
N ASP A 83 3.94 15.58 20.90
CA ASP A 83 4.64 14.52 21.63
C ASP A 83 4.02 14.38 23.04
N ALA A 84 2.70 14.22 23.12
CA ALA A 84 2.03 13.82 24.34
C ALA A 84 2.33 12.33 24.49
N PRO A 85 3.00 11.90 25.57
CA PRO A 85 3.33 10.50 25.78
C PRO A 85 2.03 9.74 26.05
N GLY A 86 1.45 9.19 24.99
CA GLY A 86 0.28 8.34 25.01
C GLY A 86 0.44 7.26 23.96
N ASP A 87 0.61 6.02 24.40
CA ASP A 87 0.84 4.80 23.60
C ASP A 87 -0.17 4.59 22.44
N ASN A 88 -1.31 5.28 22.46
CA ASN A 88 -2.40 5.05 21.52
C ASN A 88 -2.07 5.45 20.08
N ASP A 89 -1.25 6.48 19.84
CA ASP A 89 -0.85 6.89 18.47
C ASP A 89 -0.06 5.77 17.77
N GLU A 90 0.87 5.14 18.48
CA GLU A 90 1.67 4.05 17.93
C GLU A 90 0.82 2.80 17.67
N ILE A 91 -0.18 2.52 18.53
CA ILE A 91 -1.16 1.44 18.31
C ILE A 91 -1.98 1.72 17.04
N ILE A 92 -2.51 2.93 16.88
CA ILE A 92 -3.29 3.30 15.69
C ILE A 92 -2.41 3.19 14.43
N LYS A 93 -1.17 3.69 14.47
CA LYS A 93 -0.21 3.57 13.36
C LYS A 93 0.15 2.12 13.04
N PHE A 94 0.21 1.25 14.05
CA PHE A 94 0.41 -0.18 13.83
C PHE A 94 -0.78 -0.83 13.14
N GLU A 95 -2.01 -0.50 13.55
CA GLU A 95 -3.23 -0.97 12.89
C GLU A 95 -3.34 -0.43 11.45
N LEU A 96 -2.91 0.82 11.21
CA LEU A 96 -2.79 1.37 9.86
C LEU A 96 -1.76 0.60 9.02
N LEU A 97 -0.61 0.20 9.58
CA LEU A 97 0.38 -0.62 8.89
C LEU A 97 -0.20 -1.98 8.47
N GLN A 98 -0.98 -2.62 9.34
CA GLN A 98 -1.65 -3.87 9.00
C GLN A 98 -2.65 -3.68 7.86
N LEU A 99 -3.43 -2.59 7.88
CA LEU A 99 -4.35 -2.25 6.80
C LEU A 99 -3.62 -1.98 5.48
N ILE A 100 -2.48 -1.29 5.51
CA ILE A 100 -1.63 -1.05 4.33
C ILE A 100 -1.14 -2.38 3.76
N ALA A 101 -0.60 -3.27 4.60
CA ALA A 101 -0.14 -4.59 4.18
C ALA A 101 -1.27 -5.42 3.57
N HIS A 102 -2.46 -5.35 4.15
CA HIS A 102 -3.66 -6.01 3.65
C HIS A 102 -4.06 -5.53 2.25
N CYS A 103 -4.10 -4.20 2.04
CA CYS A 103 -4.37 -3.63 0.73
C CYS A 103 -3.31 -4.03 -0.31
N VAL A 104 -2.02 -3.99 0.06
CA VAL A 104 -0.92 -4.37 -0.81
C VAL A 104 -1.06 -5.82 -1.26
N ASN A 105 -1.38 -6.74 -0.34
CA ASN A 105 -1.63 -8.15 -0.70
C ASN A 105 -2.82 -8.30 -1.65
N ASN A 106 -3.89 -7.53 -1.45
CA ASN A 106 -5.06 -7.58 -2.33
C ASN A 106 -4.77 -7.08 -3.75
N PHE A 107 -3.86 -6.10 -3.94
CA PHE A 107 -3.43 -5.71 -5.29
C PHE A 107 -2.86 -6.92 -6.04
N TYR A 108 -1.99 -7.70 -5.40
CA TYR A 108 -1.36 -8.86 -6.04
C TYR A 108 -2.31 -10.04 -6.23
N VAL A 109 -3.24 -10.28 -5.29
CA VAL A 109 -4.19 -11.39 -5.36
C VAL A 109 -5.29 -11.15 -6.40
N LEU A 110 -5.83 -9.93 -6.46
CA LEU A 110 -6.95 -9.60 -7.34
C LEU A 110 -6.51 -9.39 -8.79
N GLU A 111 -5.30 -8.87 -9.01
CA GLU A 111 -4.89 -8.52 -10.37
C GLU A 111 -4.39 -9.72 -11.19
N GLN A 112 -3.95 -10.84 -10.59
CA GLN A 112 -3.40 -12.04 -11.28
C GLN A 112 -2.46 -11.74 -12.47
N GLN A 113 -1.91 -10.52 -12.52
CA GLN A 113 -1.16 -9.95 -13.62
C GLN A 113 0.18 -9.50 -13.07
N GLN A 114 1.16 -9.38 -13.97
CA GLN A 114 2.45 -8.82 -13.61
C GLN A 114 2.24 -7.43 -12.98
N PRO A 115 2.94 -7.09 -11.89
CA PRO A 115 2.83 -5.78 -11.27
C PRO A 115 3.03 -4.69 -12.33
N ASN A 116 2.07 -3.77 -12.46
CA ASN A 116 2.23 -2.58 -13.29
C ASN A 116 3.35 -1.72 -12.69
N VAL A 117 4.33 -1.35 -13.52
CA VAL A 117 5.51 -0.60 -13.10
C VAL A 117 5.14 0.79 -12.56
N HIS A 118 4.10 1.42 -13.10
CA HIS A 118 3.61 2.70 -12.59
C HIS A 118 3.05 2.59 -11.17
N ASP A 119 2.28 1.53 -10.91
CA ASP A 119 1.67 1.28 -9.60
C ASP A 119 2.76 0.86 -8.59
N PHE A 120 3.75 0.09 -9.03
CA PHE A 120 4.94 -0.19 -8.22
C PHE A 120 5.69 1.08 -7.83
N ASN A 121 6.03 1.95 -8.80
CA ASN A 121 6.76 3.19 -8.53
C ASN A 121 6.01 4.09 -7.54
N SER A 122 4.70 4.22 -7.73
CA SER A 122 3.84 5.01 -6.85
C SER A 122 3.81 4.44 -5.42
N ASN A 123 3.48 3.16 -5.27
CA ASN A 123 3.39 2.50 -3.97
C ASN A 123 4.75 2.47 -3.25
N PHE A 124 5.82 2.13 -3.97
CA PHE A 124 7.17 2.07 -3.40
C PHE A 124 7.64 3.46 -2.93
N GLY A 125 7.39 4.52 -3.72
CA GLY A 125 7.65 5.90 -3.30
C GLY A 125 6.88 6.31 -2.05
N GLN A 126 5.60 5.91 -1.93
CA GLN A 126 4.81 6.18 -0.74
C GLN A 126 5.33 5.42 0.49
N LEU A 127 5.78 4.17 0.33
CA LEU A 127 6.40 3.39 1.40
C LEU A 127 7.72 4.01 1.86
N LEU A 128 8.52 4.56 0.94
CA LEU A 128 9.74 5.31 1.26
C LEU A 128 9.46 6.55 2.11
N TYR A 129 8.43 7.29 1.74
CA TYR A 129 7.97 8.43 2.50
C TYR A 129 7.51 8.01 3.91
N ALA A 130 6.73 6.93 4.02
CA ALA A 130 6.28 6.39 5.29
C ALA A 130 7.42 5.90 6.19
N LEU A 131 8.44 5.24 5.61
CA LEU A 131 9.64 4.82 6.33
C LEU A 131 10.39 6.03 6.89
N THR A 132 10.53 7.08 6.07
CA THR A 132 11.18 8.34 6.48
C THR A 132 10.42 9.03 7.61
N ALA A 133 9.10 9.12 7.51
CA ALA A 133 8.24 9.74 8.52
C ALA A 133 8.29 8.98 9.87
N ASN A 134 8.39 7.66 9.83
CA ASN A 134 8.32 6.80 11.02
C ASN A 134 9.67 6.26 11.50
N ARG A 135 10.79 6.69 10.93
CA ARG A 135 12.17 6.20 11.23
C ARG A 135 12.59 6.26 12.70
N ARG A 136 11.91 7.09 13.51
CA ARG A 136 12.16 7.26 14.94
C ARG A 136 11.50 6.18 15.79
N SER A 137 10.43 5.53 15.32
CA SER A 137 9.86 4.35 15.96
C SER A 137 10.45 3.10 15.32
N PRO A 138 11.26 2.31 16.05
CA PRO A 138 11.83 1.07 15.52
C PRO A 138 10.75 0.08 15.07
N LEU A 139 9.61 0.02 15.77
CA LEU A 139 8.51 -0.89 15.46
C LEU A 139 7.82 -0.50 14.15
N LEU A 140 7.45 0.77 14.01
CA LEU A 140 6.79 1.26 12.80
C LEU A 140 7.72 1.21 11.60
N ALA A 141 8.98 1.63 11.76
CA ALA A 141 9.99 1.51 10.71
C ALA A 141 10.17 0.05 10.27
N HIS A 142 10.22 -0.89 11.21
CA HIS A 142 10.28 -2.32 10.90
C HIS A 142 9.06 -2.80 10.11
N GLY A 143 7.86 -2.38 10.50
CA GLY A 143 6.63 -2.72 9.76
C GLY A 143 6.67 -2.21 8.31
N VAL A 144 7.11 -0.97 8.10
CA VAL A 144 7.27 -0.42 6.74
C VAL A 144 8.32 -1.20 5.94
N LEU A 145 9.48 -1.53 6.54
CA LEU A 145 10.50 -2.36 5.90
C LEU A 145 9.97 -3.71 5.47
N TYR A 146 9.13 -4.35 6.30
CA TYR A 146 8.53 -5.64 5.96
C TYR A 146 7.61 -5.54 4.74
N ILE A 147 6.80 -4.48 4.66
CA ILE A 147 5.92 -4.24 3.50
C ILE A 147 6.78 -3.97 2.25
N MET A 148 7.81 -3.13 2.36
CA MET A 148 8.75 -2.86 1.26
C MET A 148 9.43 -4.13 0.77
N PHE A 149 9.88 -5.01 1.68
CA PHE A 149 10.44 -6.31 1.34
C PHE A 149 9.45 -7.14 0.53
N GLY A 150 8.19 -7.23 0.96
CA GLY A 150 7.15 -7.96 0.23
C GLY A 150 6.90 -7.39 -1.17
N THR A 151 6.79 -6.06 -1.30
CA THR A 151 6.60 -5.36 -2.58
C THR A 151 7.76 -5.65 -3.55
N LEU A 152 9.01 -5.59 -3.07
CA LEU A 152 10.21 -5.89 -3.87
C LEU A 152 10.28 -7.38 -4.23
N HIS A 153 9.99 -8.26 -3.27
CA HIS A 153 9.98 -9.69 -3.51
C HIS A 153 8.97 -10.04 -4.61
N ASN A 154 7.76 -9.47 -4.55
CA ASN A 154 6.74 -9.67 -5.58
C ASN A 154 7.15 -9.11 -6.94
N LEU A 155 7.89 -8.00 -6.99
CA LEU A 155 8.45 -7.46 -8.23
C LEU A 155 9.43 -8.45 -8.87
N VAL A 156 10.34 -9.01 -8.07
CA VAL A 156 11.39 -9.93 -8.52
C VAL A 156 10.81 -11.30 -8.89
N ASP A 157 9.99 -11.89 -8.02
CA ASP A 157 9.45 -13.24 -8.18
C ASP A 157 8.45 -13.36 -9.34
N ASN A 158 7.64 -12.32 -9.58
CA ASN A 158 6.72 -12.29 -10.71
C ASN A 158 7.37 -11.90 -12.05
N GLY A 159 8.69 -11.64 -12.05
CA GLY A 159 9.49 -11.43 -13.26
C GLY A 159 8.98 -10.30 -14.16
N VAL A 160 8.80 -9.09 -13.59
CA VAL A 160 8.34 -7.92 -14.36
C VAL A 160 9.23 -7.69 -15.58
N ARG A 161 8.61 -7.60 -16.76
CA ARG A 161 9.31 -7.50 -18.05
C ARG A 161 9.77 -6.07 -18.39
N GLU A 162 9.13 -5.08 -17.78
CA GLU A 162 9.34 -3.65 -18.07
C GLU A 162 10.16 -2.97 -16.96
N LEU A 163 11.18 -3.65 -16.43
CA LEU A 163 12.05 -3.09 -15.39
C LEU A 163 12.60 -1.71 -15.78
N ASN A 164 12.88 -1.48 -17.05
CA ASN A 164 13.35 -0.20 -17.59
C ASN A 164 12.45 1.02 -17.30
N GLN A 165 11.19 0.82 -16.90
CA GLN A 165 10.27 1.90 -16.53
C GLN A 165 10.27 2.20 -15.02
N ILE A 166 11.02 1.43 -14.22
CA ILE A 166 11.15 1.69 -12.79
C ILE A 166 12.00 2.94 -12.59
N ASP A 167 11.54 3.84 -11.73
CA ASP A 167 12.29 5.04 -11.41
C ASP A 167 13.52 4.68 -10.56
N VAL A 168 14.71 4.79 -11.16
CA VAL A 168 15.97 4.42 -10.52
C VAL A 168 16.21 5.25 -9.24
N ARG A 169 15.71 6.49 -9.20
CA ARG A 169 15.88 7.41 -8.05
C ARG A 169 15.24 6.87 -6.78
N ASN A 170 14.15 6.10 -6.91
CA ASN A 170 13.52 5.45 -5.77
C ASN A 170 14.47 4.47 -5.08
N PHE A 171 15.40 3.83 -5.80
CA PHE A 171 16.39 2.95 -5.19
C PHE A 171 17.45 3.74 -4.43
N ASP A 172 17.96 4.84 -5.01
CA ASP A 172 18.93 5.71 -4.36
C ASP A 172 18.37 6.31 -3.06
N ASP A 173 17.15 6.87 -3.14
CA ASP A 173 16.43 7.40 -1.98
C ASP A 173 16.17 6.30 -0.93
N CYS A 174 15.84 5.08 -1.40
CA CYS A 174 15.69 3.92 -0.53
C CYS A 174 16.99 3.60 0.21
N PHE A 175 18.13 3.54 -0.49
CA PHE A 175 19.42 3.24 0.13
C PHE A 175 19.78 4.25 1.21
N GLU A 176 19.54 5.54 0.99
CA GLU A 176 19.79 6.60 1.97
C GLU A 176 18.91 6.42 3.21
N VAL A 177 17.60 6.23 3.03
CA VAL A 177 16.65 6.04 4.14
C VAL A 177 16.95 4.75 4.91
N LEU A 178 17.28 3.67 4.20
CA LEU A 178 17.67 2.39 4.77
C LEU A 178 18.95 2.51 5.59
N GLN A 179 19.99 3.16 5.05
CA GLN A 179 21.26 3.33 5.75
C GLN A 179 21.08 4.10 7.06
N GLU A 180 20.22 5.13 7.06
CA GLU A 180 19.91 5.87 8.28
C GLU A 180 19.09 5.02 9.28
N ALA A 181 18.09 4.28 8.80
CA ALA A 181 17.30 3.37 9.64
C ALA A 181 18.15 2.23 10.25
N ALA A 182 19.20 1.77 9.55
CA ALA A 182 20.13 0.76 10.06
C ALA A 182 20.91 1.24 11.28
N LYS A 183 21.11 2.56 11.45
CA LYS A 183 21.77 3.12 12.63
C LYS A 183 20.88 3.10 13.87
N SER A 184 19.55 3.12 13.70
CA SER A 184 18.57 3.17 14.79
C SER A 184 17.96 1.80 15.15
N THR A 185 18.05 0.81 14.28
CA THR A 185 17.32 -0.47 14.42
C THR A 185 18.24 -1.68 14.58
N ASN A 186 18.73 -1.93 15.80
CA ASN A 186 19.53 -3.13 16.12
C ASN A 186 18.77 -4.46 15.92
N PHE A 187 17.44 -4.44 15.88
CA PHE A 187 16.60 -5.66 15.83
C PHE A 187 16.28 -6.15 14.40
N SER A 188 16.54 -5.33 13.36
CA SER A 188 15.99 -5.54 12.01
C SER A 188 17.04 -5.89 10.96
N THR A 189 18.27 -6.18 11.36
CA THR A 189 19.44 -6.34 10.47
C THR A 189 19.19 -7.37 9.36
N ALA A 190 18.45 -8.44 9.65
CA ALA A 190 18.15 -9.46 8.65
C ALA A 190 17.24 -8.94 7.52
N ILE A 191 16.09 -8.33 7.83
CA ILE A 191 15.16 -7.80 6.82
C ILE A 191 15.84 -6.67 6.04
N PHE A 192 16.53 -5.77 6.72
CA PHE A 192 17.36 -4.73 6.09
C PHE A 192 18.34 -5.33 5.07
N LEU A 193 19.09 -6.36 5.47
CA LEU A 193 20.06 -7.01 4.59
C LEU A 193 19.40 -7.66 3.37
N HIS A 194 18.21 -8.25 3.52
CA HIS A 194 17.48 -8.84 2.39
C HIS A 194 16.98 -7.77 1.43
N ILE A 195 16.41 -6.68 1.93
CA ILE A 195 16.00 -5.54 1.10
C ILE A 195 17.22 -5.01 0.35
N TYR A 196 18.32 -4.72 1.06
CA TYR A 196 19.56 -4.25 0.45
C TYR A 196 20.06 -5.19 -0.67
N LYS A 197 20.07 -6.51 -0.42
CA LYS A 197 20.46 -7.53 -1.40
C LYS A 197 19.54 -7.62 -2.61
N MET A 198 18.26 -7.24 -2.50
CA MET A 198 17.35 -7.21 -3.64
C MET A 198 17.47 -5.92 -4.44
N LEU A 199 17.67 -4.78 -3.78
CA LEU A 199 17.82 -3.48 -4.46
C LEU A 199 19.09 -3.44 -5.30
N LEU A 200 20.22 -3.93 -4.79
CA LEU A 200 21.51 -3.90 -5.48
C LEU A 200 21.47 -4.51 -6.90
N PRO A 201 21.04 -5.77 -7.10
CA PRO A 201 20.96 -6.37 -8.44
C PRO A 201 19.88 -5.74 -9.31
N LEU A 202 18.82 -5.15 -8.73
CA LEU A 202 17.83 -4.40 -9.51
C LEU A 202 18.47 -3.14 -10.09
N THR A 203 19.21 -2.38 -9.29
CA THR A 203 19.97 -1.21 -9.75
C THR A 203 21.02 -1.58 -10.81
N ASP A 204 21.75 -2.68 -10.62
CA ASP A 204 22.72 -3.17 -11.60
C ASP A 204 22.06 -3.55 -12.93
N ASN A 205 20.90 -4.22 -12.90
CA ASN A 205 20.16 -4.56 -14.12
C ASN A 205 19.63 -3.33 -14.85
N LEU A 206 19.10 -2.35 -14.12
CA LEU A 206 18.59 -1.10 -14.69
C LEU A 206 19.71 -0.29 -15.36
N SER A 207 20.85 -0.15 -14.68
CA SER A 207 22.01 0.57 -15.23
C SER A 207 22.59 -0.13 -16.48
N SER A 208 22.64 -1.47 -16.49
CA SER A 208 23.08 -2.23 -17.67
C SER A 208 22.13 -2.06 -18.86
N GLN A 209 20.81 -2.01 -18.61
CA GLN A 209 19.83 -1.71 -19.66
C GLN A 209 19.97 -0.29 -20.21
N GLU A 210 20.17 0.71 -19.35
CA GLU A 210 20.37 2.11 -19.78
C GLU A 210 21.59 2.23 -20.70
N GLN A 211 22.72 1.62 -20.31
CA GLN A 211 23.92 1.57 -21.14
C GLN A 211 23.67 0.88 -22.50
N HIS A 212 22.88 -0.20 -22.51
CA HIS A 212 22.53 -0.89 -23.74
C HIS A 212 21.68 -0.01 -24.68
N LEU A 213 20.67 0.67 -24.14
CA LEU A 213 19.84 1.62 -24.89
C LEU A 213 20.66 2.78 -25.46
N GLN A 214 21.58 3.35 -24.68
CA GLN A 214 22.47 4.41 -25.13
C GLN A 214 23.37 3.94 -26.27
N SER A 215 23.89 2.71 -26.19
CA SER A 215 24.71 2.12 -27.26
C SER A 215 23.91 1.94 -28.58
N LEU A 216 22.63 1.57 -28.49
CA LEU A 216 21.74 1.43 -29.65
C LEU A 216 21.43 2.79 -30.29
N MET A 217 21.24 3.84 -29.49
CA MET A 217 21.02 5.20 -30.00
C MET A 217 22.26 5.74 -30.71
N GLU A 218 23.45 5.55 -30.14
CA GLU A 218 24.72 5.95 -30.75
C GLU A 218 25.02 5.19 -32.04
N SER A 219 24.69 3.88 -32.09
CA SER A 219 24.78 3.07 -33.31
C SER A 219 23.80 3.53 -34.39
N SER A 220 22.60 3.96 -34.00
CA SER A 220 21.54 4.42 -34.93
C SER A 220 21.84 5.82 -35.49
N ALA A 221 22.42 6.70 -34.67
CA ALA A 221 22.87 8.03 -35.08
C ALA A 221 24.09 7.97 -36.01
N SER A 222 24.97 6.98 -35.84
CA SER A 222 26.16 6.78 -36.68
C SER A 222 25.85 6.35 -38.12
N THR A 223 24.67 5.76 -38.37
CA THR A 223 24.22 5.37 -39.73
C THR A 223 23.59 6.50 -40.55
N ALA A 224 23.44 7.72 -39.99
CA ALA A 224 22.76 8.85 -40.65
C ALA A 224 23.71 9.88 -41.33
N MET A 225 24.94 9.51 -41.68
CA MET A 225 25.85 10.36 -42.46
C MET A 225 25.81 9.96 -43.95
N PRO A 226 25.27 10.78 -44.86
CA PRO A 226 25.35 10.49 -46.28
C PRO A 226 26.80 10.67 -46.73
N LYS A 227 27.39 9.58 -47.26
CA LYS A 227 28.68 9.63 -47.97
C LYS A 227 28.57 10.65 -49.11
N GLN A 228 29.16 11.84 -48.94
CA GLN A 228 29.51 12.70 -50.07
C GLN A 228 30.50 11.90 -50.93
N GLN A 229 30.00 11.35 -52.04
CA GLN A 229 30.85 10.83 -53.10
C GLN A 229 31.61 12.00 -53.72
N GLN A 230 32.90 12.08 -53.37
CA GLN A 230 33.89 12.78 -54.19
C GLN A 230 33.96 12.08 -55.55
N HIS A 231 33.51 12.76 -56.60
CA HIS A 231 33.84 12.37 -57.97
C HIS A 231 35.24 12.92 -58.32
N PRO A 232 36.16 12.07 -58.81
CA PRO A 232 37.39 12.55 -59.42
C PRO A 232 37.19 12.83 -60.92
N ARG A 233 37.69 14.00 -61.32
CA ARG A 233 37.85 14.59 -62.66
C ARG A 233 36.72 15.44 -63.20
#